data_AF-A0A7K0RYV7-F1
#
_entry.id   AF-A0A7K0RYV7-F1
#
_cell.length_a   1.000
_cell.length_b   1.000
_cell.length_c   1.000
_cell.angle_alpha   90.00
_cell.angle_beta   90.00
_cell.angle_gamma   90.00
#
_symmetry.space_group_name_H-M   'P 1'
#
loop_
_entity.id
_entity.type
_entity.pdbx_description
1 polymer ?
#
loop_
_entity_poly.entity_id
_entity_poly.type
_entity_poly.pdbx_seq_one_letter_code
_entity_poly.pdbx_strand_id
1 'polypeptide(L)' 'MSNGIEDWFERQQAAKQNRLDKCRNKRVFSSEVEARAHAASDRAQFGDRFTPYLCDLCGDWHLTRSDS' A
#
# COMPACT_ATOMS: atom_id res chain seq x y z
N MET A 1 34.08 5.52 16.86
CA MET A 1 33.50 4.26 17.37
C MET A 1 32.01 4.39 17.20
N SER A 2 31.45 3.86 16.11
CA SER A 2 30.03 4.02 15.80
C SER A 2 29.22 3.08 16.70
N ASN A 3 28.28 3.63 17.47
CA ASN A 3 27.46 2.87 18.39
C ASN A 3 26.54 1.95 17.57
N GLY A 4 26.66 0.62 17.72
CA GLY A 4 25.84 -0.37 17.01
C GLY A 4 24.31 -0.25 17.25
N ILE A 5 23.88 0.64 18.15
CA ILE A 5 22.47 1.00 18.36
C ILE A 5 21.96 1.90 17.23
N GLU A 6 22.80 2.80 16.71
CA GLU A 6 22.44 3.71 15.61
C GLU A 6 22.26 2.91 14.30
N ASP A 7 23.18 1.98 14.01
CA ASP A 7 23.11 1.08 12.84
C ASP A 7 21.83 0.22 12.83
N TRP A 8 21.40 -0.25 13.99
CA TRP A 8 20.15 -1.03 14.11
C TRP A 8 18.90 -0.19 13.83
N PHE A 9 18.87 1.06 14.34
CA PHE A 9 17.78 1.99 14.07
C PHE A 9 17.72 2.40 12.59
N GLU A 10 18.85 2.65 11.96
CA GLU A 10 18.93 2.99 10.53
C GLU A 10 18.41 1.85 9.64
N ARG A 11 18.73 0.59 9.98
CA ARG A 11 18.23 -0.59 9.24
C ARG A 11 16.72 -0.79 9.40
N GLN A 12 16.17 -0.51 10.58
CA GLN A 12 14.71 -0.51 10.82
C GLN A 12 14.01 0.56 9.97
N GLN A 13 14.61 1.76 9.86
CA GLN A 13 14.07 2.87 9.08
C GLN A 13 14.14 2.60 7.57
N ALA A 14 15.24 2.05 7.06
CA ALA A 14 15.39 1.69 5.65
C ALA A 14 14.35 0.64 5.19
N ALA A 15 14.07 -0.36 6.03
CA ALA A 15 13.06 -1.38 5.73
C ALA A 15 11.63 -0.81 5.70
N LYS A 16 11.36 0.27 6.43
CA LYS A 16 10.10 1.02 6.38
C LYS A 16 10.02 1.88 5.12
N GLN A 17 11.13 2.54 4.74
CA GLN A 17 11.22 3.38 3.55
C GLN A 17 10.98 2.57 2.26
N ASN A 18 11.58 1.38 2.14
CA ASN A 18 11.39 0.50 0.98
C ASN A 18 9.93 0.01 0.87
N ARG A 19 9.29 -0.28 2.01
CA ARG A 19 7.86 -0.64 2.05
C ARG A 19 6.97 0.54 1.63
N LEU A 20 7.28 1.75 2.05
CA LEU A 20 6.57 2.97 1.63
C LEU A 20 6.75 3.25 0.14
N ASP A 21 7.94 3.03 -0.42
CA ASP A 21 8.19 3.15 -1.86
C ASP A 21 7.33 2.16 -2.68
N LYS A 22 7.18 0.93 -2.17
CA LYS A 22 6.30 -0.08 -2.79
C LYS A 22 4.82 0.34 -2.75
N CYS A 23 4.38 1.03 -1.71
CA CYS A 23 3.04 1.63 -1.65
C CYS A 23 2.89 2.79 -2.65
N ARG A 24 3.93 3.60 -2.80
CA ARG A 24 3.95 4.76 -3.71
C ARG A 24 3.81 4.40 -5.19
N ASN A 25 4.24 3.21 -5.59
CA ASN A 25 4.04 2.67 -6.94
C ASN A 25 2.64 2.05 -7.13
N LYS A 26 1.94 1.70 -6.05
CA LYS A 26 0.58 1.16 -6.11
C LYS A 26 -0.45 2.30 -6.12
N ARG A 27 -1.64 2.03 -6.66
CA ARG A 27 -2.77 2.94 -6.49
C ARG A 27 -3.08 3.06 -4.99
N VAL A 28 -3.02 4.29 -4.50
CA VAL A 28 -3.39 4.71 -3.14
C VAL A 28 -4.63 5.59 -3.23
N PHE A 29 -5.51 5.42 -2.27
CA PHE A 29 -6.73 6.22 -2.13
C PHE A 29 -6.80 6.73 -0.69
N SER A 30 -7.22 7.98 -0.54
CA SER A 30 -7.32 8.61 0.78
C SER A 30 -8.57 8.15 1.53
N SER A 31 -9.57 7.61 0.82
CA SER A 31 -10.84 7.17 1.39
C SER A 31 -11.29 5.81 0.87
N GLU A 32 -11.99 5.03 1.71
CA GLU A 32 -12.63 3.76 1.31
C GLU A 32 -13.59 3.96 0.12
N VAL A 33 -14.34 5.07 0.13
CA VAL A 33 -15.33 5.40 -0.90
C VAL A 33 -14.67 5.54 -2.27
N GLU A 34 -13.54 6.25 -2.35
CA GLU A 34 -12.77 6.39 -3.58
C GLU A 34 -12.23 5.04 -4.04
N ALA A 35 -11.61 4.27 -3.13
CA ALA A 35 -11.10 2.94 -3.45
C ALA A 35 -12.22 2.04 -4.00
N ARG A 36 -13.41 2.03 -3.38
CA ARG A 36 -14.56 1.24 -3.80
C ARG A 36 -15.13 1.70 -5.13
N ALA A 37 -15.21 3.00 -5.38
CA ALA A 37 -15.65 3.56 -6.66
C ALA A 37 -14.70 3.16 -7.80
N HIS A 38 -13.40 3.20 -7.55
CA HIS A 38 -12.38 2.70 -8.48
C HIS A 38 -12.50 1.19 -8.69
N ALA A 39 -12.63 0.40 -7.63
CA ALA A 39 -12.83 -1.05 -7.74
C ALA A 39 -14.07 -1.41 -8.58
N ALA A 40 -15.18 -0.69 -8.40
CA ALA A 40 -16.38 -0.85 -9.21
C ALA A 40 -16.14 -0.45 -10.67
N SER A 41 -15.40 0.63 -10.90
CA SER A 41 -15.04 1.11 -12.24
C SER A 41 -14.10 0.14 -12.97
N ASP A 42 -13.09 -0.40 -12.30
CA ASP A 42 -12.18 -1.41 -12.86
C ASP A 42 -12.95 -2.71 -13.14
N ARG A 43 -13.90 -3.11 -12.28
CA ARG A 43 -14.79 -4.26 -12.54
C ARG A 43 -15.65 -4.04 -13.78
N ALA A 44 -16.18 -2.83 -13.97
CA ALA A 44 -17.00 -2.51 -15.14
C ALA A 44 -16.16 -2.44 -16.44
N GLN A 45 -14.92 -1.94 -16.36
CA GLN A 45 -14.05 -1.76 -17.53
C GLN A 45 -13.30 -3.02 -17.94
N PHE A 46 -12.73 -3.74 -16.97
CA PHE A 46 -11.82 -4.87 -17.21
C PHE A 46 -12.43 -6.22 -16.79
N GLY A 47 -13.54 -6.23 -16.06
CA GLY A 47 -14.13 -7.46 -15.51
C GLY A 47 -13.41 -7.99 -14.26
N ASP A 48 -12.29 -7.39 -13.87
CA ASP A 48 -11.51 -7.76 -12.70
C ASP A 48 -12.18 -7.34 -11.39
N ARG A 49 -12.17 -8.24 -10.40
CA ARG A 49 -12.66 -7.95 -9.05
C ARG A 49 -11.52 -7.40 -8.21
N PHE A 50 -11.53 -6.10 -7.98
CA PHE A 50 -10.67 -5.46 -7.01
C PHE A 50 -11.37 -5.33 -5.66
N THR A 51 -10.65 -5.62 -4.59
CA THR A 51 -11.10 -5.46 -3.20
C THR A 51 -10.28 -4.35 -2.54
N PRO A 52 -10.93 -3.29 -2.03
CA PRO A 52 -10.26 -2.26 -1.26
C PRO A 52 -9.82 -2.81 0.11
N TYR A 53 -8.59 -2.46 0.52
CA TYR A 53 -8.05 -2.79 1.84
C TYR A 53 -7.25 -1.61 2.40
N LEU A 54 -7.35 -1.38 3.70
CA LEU A 54 -6.51 -0.41 4.41
C LEU A 54 -5.12 -1.02 4.62
N CYS A 55 -4.07 -0.31 4.27
CA CYS A 55 -2.71 -0.77 4.51
C CYS A 55 -2.18 -0.24 5.84
N ASP A 56 -1.81 -1.14 6.76
CA ASP A 56 -1.22 -0.77 8.06
C ASP A 56 0.17 -0.10 7.95
N LEU A 57 0.83 -0.15 6.79
CA LEU A 57 2.17 0.41 6.60
C LEU A 57 2.16 1.90 6.26
N CYS A 58 1.28 2.31 5.35
CA CYS A 58 1.12 3.72 4.95
C CYS A 58 -0.12 4.39 5.55
N GLY A 59 -1.11 3.62 5.97
CA GLY A 59 -2.39 4.13 6.46
C GLY A 59 -3.39 4.49 5.35
N ASP A 60 -3.05 4.21 4.08
CA ASP A 60 -3.90 4.51 2.93
C ASP A 60 -4.69 3.29 2.45
N TRP A 61 -5.73 3.55 1.65
CA TRP A 61 -6.52 2.52 0.99
C TRP A 61 -5.85 2.06 -0.30
N HIS A 62 -5.69 0.76 -0.45
CA HIS A 62 -5.16 0.13 -1.65
C HIS A 62 -6.18 -0.83 -2.26
N LEU A 63 -5.99 -1.14 -3.53
CA LEU A 63 -6.77 -2.14 -4.24
C LEU A 63 -5.93 -3.41 -4.44
N THR A 64 -6.48 -4.55 -4.03
CA THR A 64 -5.93 -5.87 -4.37
C THR A 64 -6.86 -6.58 -5.36
N ARG A 65 -6.29 -7.31 -6.32
CA ARG A 65 -7.09 -8.20 -7.16
C ARG A 65 -7.48 -9.42 -6.33
N SER A 66 -8.77 -9.71 -6.26
CA SER A 66 -9.26 -10.99 -5.76
C SER A 66 -9.24 -11.95 -6.94
N ASP A 67 -8.08 -12.52 -7.22
CA ASP A 67 -7.94 -13.69 -8.10
C ASP A 67 -8.56 -14.86 -7.33
N SER A 68 -9.68 -15.40 -7.82
CA SER A 68 -10.36 -16.59 -7.27
C SER A 68 -10.26 -17.72 -8.28
#